data_AF-X1CJP3-F1
#
_entry.id   AF-X1CJP3-F1
#
_cell.length_a   1.000
_cell.length_b   1.000
_cell.length_c   1.000
_cell.angle_alpha   90.00
_cell.angle_beta   90.00
_cell.angle_gamma   90.00
#
_symmetry.space_group_name_H-M   'P 1'
#
loop_
_entity.id
_entity.type
_entity.pdbx_description
1 polymer ?
#
loop_
_entity_poly.entity_id
_entity_poly.type
_entity_poly.pdbx_seq_one_letter_code
_entity_poly.pdbx_strand_id
1 'polypeptide(L)'
;MSELTPKERVMRLFNRDPIDTMPCFSGMGMVAIQAIKEMGIRFAEVHTSAENLARSAMLTAEMFGFDTVVIPYDMCTVPEALGRGVSLYDGSEDIL
;
A
#
# COMPACT_ATOMS: atom_id res chain seq x y z
N MET A 1 -7.37 -22.68 -18.56
CA MET A 1 -7.99 -21.36 -18.38
C MET A 1 -7.00 -20.33 -18.89
N SER A 2 -7.44 -19.26 -19.58
CA SER A 2 -6.54 -18.15 -19.93
C SER A 2 -6.01 -17.50 -18.65
N GLU A 3 -4.74 -17.12 -18.63
CA GLU A 3 -4.12 -16.41 -17.51
C GLU A 3 -4.80 -15.04 -17.32
N LEU A 4 -5.27 -14.77 -16.10
CA LEU A 4 -5.90 -13.49 -15.74
C LEU A 4 -4.82 -12.49 -15.36
N THR A 5 -5.05 -11.21 -15.63
CA THR A 5 -4.26 -10.14 -15.01
C THR A 5 -4.57 -10.05 -13.52
N PRO A 6 -3.66 -9.49 -12.70
CA PRO A 6 -3.90 -9.24 -11.28
C PRO A 6 -5.23 -8.53 -10.99
N LYS A 7 -5.52 -7.46 -11.74
CA LYS A 7 -6.76 -6.70 -11.63
C LYS A 7 -7.99 -7.57 -11.91
N GLU A 8 -7.99 -8.35 -12.99
CA GLU A 8 -9.12 -9.23 -13.33
C GLU A 8 -9.33 -10.29 -12.26
N ARG A 9 -8.26 -10.90 -11.75
CA ARG A 9 -8.30 -11.92 -10.71
C ARG A 9 -8.92 -11.40 -9.42
N VAL A 10 -8.49 -10.23 -8.94
CA VAL A 10 -9.02 -9.60 -7.72
C VAL A 10 -10.49 -9.20 -7.89
N MET A 11 -10.85 -8.60 -9.02
CA MET A 11 -12.24 -8.20 -9.27
C MET A 11 -13.18 -9.41 -9.35
N ARG A 12 -12.75 -10.50 -10.00
CA ARG A 12 -13.51 -11.75 -10.06
C ARG A 12 -13.65 -12.41 -8.69
N LEU A 13 -12.60 -12.42 -7.87
CA LEU A 13 -12.67 -12.90 -6.50
C LEU A 13 -13.80 -12.17 -5.72
N PHE A 14 -13.85 -10.84 -5.80
CA PHE A 14 -14.89 -10.06 -5.12
C PHE A 14 -16.30 -10.32 -5.68
N ASN A 15 -16.42 -10.55 -6.99
CA ASN A 15 -17.68 -10.93 -7.63
C ASN A 15 -18.07 -12.40 -7.42
N ARG A 16 -17.20 -13.21 -6.79
CA ARG A 16 -17.36 -14.66 -6.63
C ARG A 16 -17.41 -15.42 -7.96
N ASP A 17 -16.75 -14.88 -8.98
CA ASP A 17 -16.55 -15.52 -10.27
C ASP A 17 -15.37 -16.52 -10.22
N PRO A 18 -15.30 -17.49 -11.16
CA PRO A 18 -14.14 -18.37 -11.29
C PRO A 18 -12.85 -17.59 -11.58
N ILE A 19 -11.79 -17.91 -10.82
CA ILE A 19 -10.44 -17.38 -10.93
C ILE A 19 -9.45 -18.47 -11.37
N ASP A 20 -8.34 -18.07 -11.96
CA ASP A 20 -7.26 -18.96 -12.43
C ASP A 20 -6.34 -19.44 -11.29
N THR A 21 -6.06 -18.56 -10.32
CA THR A 21 -5.36 -18.84 -9.06
C THR A 21 -5.86 -17.87 -7.98
N MET A 22 -5.54 -18.14 -6.71
CA MET A 22 -5.90 -17.24 -5.61
C MET A 22 -5.01 -15.98 -5.64
N PRO A 23 -5.57 -14.75 -5.68
CA PRO A 23 -4.76 -13.55 -5.66
C PRO A 23 -4.09 -13.33 -4.28
N CYS A 24 -2.88 -12.78 -4.29
CA CYS A 24 -2.10 -12.40 -3.12
C CYS A 24 -2.17 -10.89 -2.89
N PHE A 25 -3.00 -10.48 -1.93
CA PHE A 25 -3.15 -9.07 -1.56
C PHE A 25 -3.70 -8.91 -0.13
N SER A 26 -3.76 -7.66 0.35
CA SER A 26 -4.37 -7.26 1.62
C SER A 26 -5.40 -6.15 1.38
N GLY A 27 -6.42 -6.07 2.24
CA GLY A 27 -7.33 -4.92 2.27
C GLY A 27 -6.80 -3.72 3.08
N MET A 28 -5.63 -3.86 3.71
CA MET A 28 -4.94 -2.84 4.51
C MET A 28 -3.59 -2.52 3.87
N GLY A 29 -2.93 -1.45 4.34
CA GLY A 29 -1.61 -1.04 3.87
C GLY A 29 -0.62 -2.22 3.82
N MET A 30 0.05 -2.37 2.68
CA MET A 30 0.98 -3.48 2.42
C MET A 30 2.44 -3.06 2.39
N VAL A 31 2.74 -1.80 2.68
CA VAL A 31 4.08 -1.22 2.61
C VAL A 31 5.08 -2.01 3.45
N ALA A 32 6.24 -2.28 2.87
CA ALA A 32 7.30 -3.04 3.50
C ALA A 32 8.52 -2.15 3.79
N ILE A 33 9.19 -2.39 4.92
CA ILE A 33 10.38 -1.62 5.32
C ILE A 33 11.52 -1.72 4.29
N GLN A 34 11.55 -2.80 3.51
CA GLN A 34 12.50 -3.02 2.41
C GLN A 34 12.34 -1.95 1.33
N ALA A 35 11.11 -1.65 0.90
CA ALA A 35 10.84 -0.60 -0.07
C ALA A 35 11.20 0.79 0.48
N ILE A 36 10.89 1.05 1.75
CA ILE A 36 11.23 2.32 2.41
C ILE A 36 12.76 2.54 2.47
N LYS A 37 13.50 1.50 2.83
CA LYS A 37 14.97 1.52 2.83
C LYS A 37 15.55 1.74 1.44
N GLU A 38 14.98 1.11 0.41
CA GLU A 38 15.40 1.30 -0.98
C GLU A 38 15.13 2.73 -1.47
N MET A 39 14.02 3.33 -1.06
CA MET A 39 13.71 4.72 -1.35
C MET A 39 14.61 5.73 -0.63
N GLY A 40 15.34 5.30 0.41
CA GLY A 40 16.22 6.17 1.19
C GLY A 40 15.49 7.21 2.03
N ILE A 41 14.24 6.92 2.44
CA ILE A 41 13.42 7.81 3.27
C ILE A 41 13.04 7.15 4.60
N ARG A 42 12.59 7.93 5.58
CA ARG A 42 11.96 7.39 6.80
C ARG A 42 10.48 7.06 6.53
N PHE A 43 9.91 6.15 7.30
CA PHE A 43 8.51 5.77 7.14
C PHE A 43 7.55 6.96 7.30
N ALA A 44 7.80 7.86 8.26
CA ALA A 44 7.01 9.08 8.44
C ALA A 44 6.93 9.96 7.18
N GLU A 45 7.97 9.95 6.34
CA GLU A 45 8.05 10.75 5.11
C GLU A 45 7.22 10.15 3.96
N VAL A 46 6.72 8.92 4.13
CA VAL A 46 5.88 8.26 3.13
C VAL A 46 4.55 8.98 2.96
N HIS A 47 4.01 9.56 4.04
CA HIS A 47 2.71 10.22 4.08
C HIS A 47 2.76 11.69 3.63
N THR A 48 3.95 12.25 3.38
CA THR A 48 4.13 13.71 3.15
C THR A 48 4.01 14.13 1.69
N SER A 49 4.03 13.17 0.75
CA SER A 49 3.86 13.47 -0.68
C SER A 49 3.18 12.31 -1.42
N ALA A 50 2.43 12.67 -2.47
CA ALA A 50 1.81 11.69 -3.35
C ALA A 50 2.86 10.79 -4.03
N GLU A 51 4.03 11.33 -4.36
CA GLU A 51 5.12 10.58 -4.97
C GLU A 51 5.70 9.54 -4.02
N ASN A 52 5.99 9.89 -2.76
CA ASN A 52 6.48 8.93 -1.78
C ASN A 52 5.46 7.82 -1.51
N LEU A 53 4.19 8.18 -1.38
CA LEU A 53 3.11 7.21 -1.18
C LEU A 53 3.00 6.24 -2.37
N ALA A 54 2.97 6.75 -3.60
CA ALA A 54 2.87 5.92 -4.80
C ALA A 54 4.10 5.03 -4.99
N ARG A 55 5.31 5.59 -4.85
CA ARG A 55 6.57 4.85 -5.04
C ARG A 55 6.75 3.74 -4.01
N SER A 56 6.45 4.01 -2.73
CA SER A 56 6.54 2.98 -1.68
C SER A 56 5.59 1.81 -1.92
N ALA A 57 4.39 2.10 -2.41
CA ALA A 57 3.37 1.09 -2.68
C ALA A 57 3.75 0.23 -3.90
N MET A 58 4.20 0.88 -4.98
CA MET A 58 4.64 0.21 -6.20
C MET A 58 5.87 -0.67 -5.97
N LEU A 59 6.92 -0.15 -5.33
CA LEU A 59 8.12 -0.93 -5.02
C LEU A 59 7.78 -2.15 -4.17
N THR A 60 6.94 -1.99 -3.15
CA THR A 60 6.53 -3.10 -2.31
C THR A 60 5.76 -4.17 -3.11
N ALA A 61 4.81 -3.75 -3.96
CA ALA A 61 4.04 -4.67 -4.77
C ALA A 61 4.92 -5.43 -5.78
N GLU A 62 5.88 -4.75 -6.41
CA GLU A 62 6.83 -5.36 -7.34
C GLU A 62 7.79 -6.34 -6.65
N MET A 63 8.29 -5.99 -5.46
CA MET A 63 9.20 -6.85 -4.67
C MET A 63 8.59 -8.21 -4.33
N PHE A 64 7.28 -8.26 -4.04
CA PHE A 64 6.61 -9.45 -3.54
C PHE A 64 5.59 -10.04 -4.53
N GLY A 65 5.41 -9.44 -5.70
CA GLY A 65 4.46 -9.89 -6.71
C GLY A 65 3.00 -9.79 -6.25
N PHE A 66 2.63 -8.72 -5.54
CA PHE A 66 1.25 -8.53 -5.08
C PHE A 66 0.31 -8.22 -6.23
N ASP A 67 -0.92 -8.73 -6.13
CA ASP A 67 -1.93 -8.51 -7.16
C ASP A 67 -2.58 -7.11 -7.09
N THR A 68 -2.29 -6.35 -6.03
CA THR A 68 -2.85 -5.01 -5.82
C THR A 68 -1.84 -4.05 -5.21
N VAL A 69 -2.15 -2.76 -5.33
CA VAL A 69 -1.50 -1.67 -4.62
C VAL A 69 -2.57 -0.98 -3.76
N VAL A 70 -2.35 -0.87 -2.44
CA VAL A 70 -3.31 -0.29 -1.49
C VAL A 70 -2.66 0.89 -0.76
N ILE A 71 -3.29 2.06 -0.88
CA ILE A 71 -2.90 3.33 -0.24
C ILE A 71 -4.16 4.06 0.25
N PRO A 72 -4.09 4.94 1.28
CA PRO A 72 -2.91 5.25 2.11
C PRO A 72 -2.62 4.16 3.17
N TYR A 73 -1.63 4.41 4.04
CA TYR A 73 -1.25 3.47 5.12
C TYR A 73 -1.76 3.90 6.51
N ASP A 74 -2.60 4.92 6.56
CA ASP A 74 -3.22 5.43 7.79
C ASP A 74 -4.73 5.61 7.61
N MET A 75 -5.42 5.87 8.73
CA MET A 75 -6.84 6.23 8.75
C MET A 75 -7.05 7.69 9.19
N CYS A 76 -5.98 8.49 9.18
CA CYS A 76 -5.93 9.84 9.73
C CYS A 76 -6.24 10.90 8.68
N THR A 77 -6.16 10.59 7.38
CA THR A 77 -6.43 11.55 6.29
C THR A 77 -7.76 12.30 6.47
N VAL A 78 -8.85 11.58 6.79
CA VAL A 78 -10.18 12.19 6.97
C VAL A 78 -10.25 13.05 8.25
N PRO A 79 -9.88 12.55 9.45
CA PRO A 79 -9.79 13.39 10.64
C PRO A 79 -8.89 14.62 10.49
N GLU A 80 -7.75 14.49 9.82
CA GLU A 80 -6.82 15.60 9.58
C GLU A 80 -7.47 16.68 8.71
N ALA A 81 -8.12 16.29 7.61
CA ALA A 81 -8.86 17.21 6.74
C ALA A 81 -10.01 17.94 7.47
N LEU A 82 -10.54 17.35 8.54
CA LEU A 82 -11.56 17.96 9.41
C LEU A 82 -10.99 18.84 10.53
N GLY A 83 -9.68 19.06 10.57
CA GLY A 83 -9.01 19.98 11.50
C GLY A 83 -8.51 19.34 12.79
N ARG A 84 -8.50 18.01 12.92
CA ARG A 84 -7.99 17.34 14.13
C ARG A 84 -6.47 17.34 14.25
N GLY A 85 -5.77 17.61 13.14
CA GLY A 85 -4.33 17.41 12.97
C GLY A 85 -3.93 15.93 12.95
N VAL A 86 -2.68 15.64 12.61
CA VAL A 86 -2.08 14.30 12.64
C VAL A 86 -0.66 14.36 13.20
N SER A 87 -0.21 13.28 13.83
CA SER A 87 1.20 13.07 14.14
C SER A 87 1.72 11.92 13.31
N LEU A 88 2.80 12.17 12.56
CA LEU A 88 3.46 11.17 11.72
C LEU A 88 4.67 10.52 12.41
N TYR A 89 4.90 10.81 13.69
CA TYR A 89 6.09 10.34 14.43
C TYR A 89 7.41 10.71 13.72
N ASP A 90 7.50 11.94 13.21
CA ASP A 90 8.65 12.47 12.49
C ASP A 90 9.95 12.55 13.31
N GLY A 91 9.87 12.41 14.63
CA GLY A 91 11.02 12.25 15.54
C GLY A 91 11.41 10.81 15.86
N SER A 92 10.69 9.80 15.36
CA SER A 92 10.99 8.39 15.62
C SER A 92 12.04 7.85 14.64
N GLU A 93 12.97 7.05 15.16
CA GLU A 93 13.88 6.22 14.37
C GLU A 93 13.23 4.88 13.99
N ASP A 94 12.15 4.52 14.68
CA ASP A 94 11.38 3.31 14.44
C ASP A 94 10.24 3.54 13.43
N ILE A 95 9.64 2.45 12.98
CA ILE A 95 8.58 2.43 11.98
C ILE A 95 7.21 2.81 12.57
N LEU A 96 7.10 2.90 13.91
CA LEU A 96 5.93 3.29 14.71
C LEU A 96 6.38 3.88 16.06
#